data_AF-A0A3B1DXH3-F1
#
_entry.id   AF-A0A3B1DXH3-F1
#
_cell.length_a   1.000
_cell.length_b   1.000
_cell.length_c   1.000
_cell.angle_alpha   90.00
_cell.angle_beta   90.00
_cell.angle_gamma   90.00
#
_symmetry.space_group_name_H-M   'P 1'
#
loop_
_entity.id
_entity.type
_entity.pdbx_description
1 polymer ?
#
loop_
_entity_poly.entity_id
_entity_poly.type
_entity_poly.pdbx_seq_one_letter_code
_entity_poly.pdbx_strand_id
1 'polypeptide(L)'
;MQTKTTLPCFLLLVLVGAAGAGETDALSRELLADAAARVSLQSGSTAGHDGKFFLASAKGGFRLNISGQIQVRYHLNLRETTSPDKDITTGFNLRRTKIGFDGVVAGDWEYKLVGAFDRDGGSDFLEDAILSREFANGITLTWG
;
A
#
# COMPACT_ATOMS: atom_id res chain seq x y z
N MET A 1 7.31 75.21 38.19
CA MET A 1 6.61 73.99 37.75
C MET A 1 6.57 74.04 36.22
N GLN A 2 7.23 73.08 35.55
CA GLN A 2 7.09 72.69 34.13
C GLN A 2 7.52 73.75 33.06
N THR A 3 8.35 73.52 32.03
CA THR A 3 9.22 72.41 31.60
C THR A 3 10.02 72.90 30.37
N LYS A 4 11.28 72.48 30.24
CA LYS A 4 12.10 72.57 29.02
C LYS A 4 11.48 71.71 27.91
N THR A 5 11.54 72.17 26.66
CA THR A 5 11.34 71.30 25.49
C THR A 5 12.41 71.59 24.44
N THR A 6 13.42 70.73 24.42
CA THR A 6 14.45 70.60 23.40
C THR A 6 13.91 69.83 22.20
N LEU A 7 14.13 70.36 20.99
CA LEU A 7 13.84 69.70 19.71
C LEU A 7 14.66 68.38 19.58
N PRO A 8 14.07 67.26 19.12
CA PRO A 8 14.85 66.14 18.68
C PRO A 8 15.12 66.21 17.17
N CYS A 9 16.41 66.13 16.86
CA CYS A 9 16.99 65.74 15.59
C CYS A 9 16.58 64.28 15.31
N PHE A 10 15.69 64.02 14.35
CA PHE A 10 15.41 62.66 13.88
C PHE A 10 14.92 62.69 12.43
N LEU A 11 15.86 62.76 11.50
CA LEU A 11 15.61 62.30 10.13
C LEU A 11 16.91 61.78 9.52
N LEU A 12 17.21 60.50 9.79
CA LEU A 12 18.11 59.72 8.95
C LEU A 12 17.33 58.49 8.48
N LEU A 13 16.75 58.63 7.29
CA LEU A 13 16.10 57.58 6.53
C LEU A 13 17.16 56.60 6.03
N VAL A 14 17.21 55.38 6.57
CA VAL A 14 18.02 54.29 6.00
C VAL A 14 17.09 53.37 5.20
N LEU A 15 17.08 53.57 3.88
CA LEU A 15 16.59 52.61 2.89
C LEU A 15 17.60 51.46 2.78
N VAL A 16 17.51 50.46 3.67
CA VAL A 16 18.17 49.16 3.48
C VAL A 16 17.15 48.09 3.86
N GLY A 17 16.64 47.35 2.88
CA GLY A 17 15.88 46.12 3.17
C GLY A 17 14.87 45.63 2.12
N ALA A 18 14.55 46.39 1.08
CA ALA A 18 13.50 45.96 0.13
C ALA A 18 13.96 44.91 -0.91
N ALA A 19 15.26 44.62 -1.02
CA ALA A 19 15.79 43.69 -2.02
C ALA A 19 15.71 42.20 -1.60
N GLY A 20 15.64 41.90 -0.30
CA GLY A 20 15.59 40.51 0.20
C GLY A 20 14.19 39.97 0.47
N ALA A 21 13.19 40.85 0.65
CA ALA A 21 11.84 40.44 1.03
C ALA A 21 11.09 39.69 -0.08
N GLY A 22 11.32 40.05 -1.35
CA GLY A 22 10.67 39.39 -2.49
C GLY A 22 11.18 37.97 -2.75
N GLU A 23 12.46 37.71 -2.51
CA GLU A 23 13.07 36.40 -2.70
C GLU A 23 12.65 35.42 -1.60
N THR A 24 12.58 35.89 -0.34
CA THR A 24 12.07 35.09 0.78
C THR A 24 10.57 34.79 0.65
N ASP A 25 9.79 35.73 0.10
CA ASP A 25 8.36 35.50 -0.17
C ASP A 25 8.14 34.55 -1.34
N ALA A 26 8.96 34.61 -2.38
CA ALA A 26 8.91 33.66 -3.49
C ALA A 26 9.27 32.24 -3.04
N LEU A 27 10.36 32.10 -2.28
CA LEU A 27 10.81 30.81 -1.72
C LEU A 27 9.79 30.22 -0.74
N SER A 28 9.20 31.03 0.13
CA SER A 28 8.17 30.54 1.06
C SER A 28 6.91 30.07 0.34
N ARG A 29 6.49 30.76 -0.73
CA ARG A 29 5.38 30.31 -1.57
C ARG A 29 5.68 29.02 -2.31
N GLU A 30 6.90 28.85 -2.81
CA GLU A 30 7.35 27.62 -3.45
C GLU A 30 7.40 26.46 -2.45
N LEU A 31 7.95 26.68 -1.24
CA LEU A 31 7.99 25.69 -0.17
C LEU A 31 6.58 25.30 0.30
N LEU A 32 5.65 26.27 0.41
CA LEU A 32 4.25 25.97 0.74
C LEU A 32 3.54 25.21 -0.38
N ALA A 33 3.84 25.51 -1.64
CA ALA A 33 3.31 24.77 -2.79
C ALA A 33 3.85 23.33 -2.84
N ASP A 34 5.15 23.13 -2.60
CA ASP A 34 5.76 21.80 -2.51
C ASP A 34 5.20 21.02 -1.31
N ALA A 35 5.12 21.66 -0.14
CA ALA A 35 4.53 21.05 1.05
C ALA A 35 3.07 20.65 0.80
N ALA A 36 2.26 21.50 0.16
CA ALA A 36 0.88 21.18 -0.21
C ALA A 36 0.80 20.00 -1.19
N ALA A 37 1.70 19.93 -2.17
CA ALA A 37 1.78 18.80 -3.11
C ALA A 37 2.15 17.48 -2.40
N ARG A 38 3.11 17.50 -1.48
CA ARG A 38 3.48 16.32 -0.67
C ARG A 38 2.35 15.88 0.27
N VAL A 39 1.68 16.83 0.92
CA VAL A 39 0.53 16.54 1.77
C VAL A 39 -0.63 15.94 0.97
N SER A 40 -0.87 16.42 -0.27
CA SER A 40 -1.88 15.85 -1.16
C SER A 40 -1.55 14.41 -1.57
N LEU A 41 -0.27 14.06 -1.74
CA LEU A 41 0.15 12.70 -2.06
C LEU A 41 0.05 11.76 -0.85
N GLN A 42 0.24 12.30 0.35
CA GLN A 42 0.19 11.54 1.61
C GLN A 42 -1.23 11.36 2.15
N SER A 43 -2.14 12.32 1.94
CA SER A 43 -3.53 12.23 2.43
C SER A 43 -4.40 11.25 1.63
N GLY A 44 -4.00 10.95 0.39
CA GLY A 44 -4.61 9.94 -0.46
C GLY A 44 -3.93 8.57 -0.32
N SER A 45 -3.70 8.09 0.91
CA SER A 45 -3.11 6.77 1.18
C SER A 45 -3.99 5.67 0.58
N THR A 46 -3.71 5.41 -0.69
CA THR A 46 -4.38 4.49 -1.60
C THR A 46 -3.71 3.14 -1.60
N ALA A 47 -2.70 2.96 -0.76
CA ALA A 47 -1.98 1.73 -0.55
C ALA A 47 -1.85 1.50 0.96
N GLY A 48 -2.03 0.27 1.41
CA GLY A 48 -1.97 -0.05 2.84
C GLY A 48 -2.08 -1.54 3.11
N HIS A 49 -2.26 -1.86 4.40
CA HIS A 49 -2.48 -3.23 4.84
C HIS A 49 -3.51 -3.28 5.98
N ASP A 50 -4.64 -3.95 5.76
CA ASP A 50 -5.73 -4.15 6.73
C ASP A 50 -6.01 -5.65 6.94
N GLY A 51 -4.94 -6.43 7.09
CA GLY A 51 -4.97 -7.90 7.16
C GLY A 51 -4.60 -8.57 5.83
N LYS A 52 -4.81 -7.85 4.72
CA LYS A 52 -4.19 -8.11 3.41
C LYS A 52 -3.56 -6.81 2.92
N PHE A 53 -2.58 -6.91 2.02
CA PHE A 53 -2.09 -5.73 1.33
C PHE A 53 -3.16 -5.24 0.36
N PHE A 54 -3.39 -3.94 0.29
CA PHE A 54 -4.36 -3.39 -0.65
C PHE A 54 -3.83 -2.16 -1.37
N LEU A 55 -4.32 -1.99 -2.60
CA LEU A 55 -4.22 -0.80 -3.42
C LEU A 55 -5.65 -0.40 -3.80
N ALA A 56 -6.06 0.84 -3.52
CA ALA A 56 -7.40 1.36 -3.74
C ALA A 56 -7.32 2.70 -4.48
N SER A 57 -8.37 3.08 -5.21
CA SER A 57 -8.47 4.42 -5.78
C SER A 57 -9.01 5.42 -4.76
N ALA A 58 -8.43 6.63 -4.72
CA ALA A 58 -8.84 7.70 -3.81
C ALA A 58 -10.31 8.13 -3.98
N LYS A 59 -10.89 7.90 -5.17
CA LYS A 59 -12.28 8.25 -5.49
C LYS A 59 -13.29 7.12 -5.26
N GLY A 60 -12.84 5.92 -4.86
CA GLY A 60 -13.69 4.74 -4.70
C GLY A 60 -14.17 4.20 -6.06
N GLY A 61 -13.88 2.93 -6.34
CA GLY A 61 -14.25 2.29 -7.61
C GLY A 61 -13.26 1.22 -8.06
N PHE A 62 -12.04 1.30 -7.55
CA PHE A 62 -11.03 0.27 -7.72
C PHE A 62 -10.45 -0.09 -6.37
N ARG A 63 -10.40 -1.38 -6.09
CA ARG A 63 -9.65 -1.97 -4.98
C ARG A 63 -9.01 -3.25 -5.47
N LEU A 64 -7.74 -3.42 -5.16
CA LEU A 64 -6.94 -4.60 -5.40
C LEU A 64 -6.36 -5.01 -4.06
N ASN A 65 -6.81 -6.15 -3.55
CA ASN A 65 -6.22 -6.82 -2.41
C ASN A 65 -5.25 -7.87 -2.94
N ILE A 66 -4.06 -7.88 -2.36
CA ILE A 66 -3.01 -8.85 -2.62
C ILE A 66 -2.90 -9.71 -1.37
N SER A 67 -3.09 -11.00 -1.55
CA SER A 67 -3.00 -12.00 -0.51
C SER A 67 -2.05 -13.12 -0.92
N GLY A 68 -1.50 -13.81 0.07
CA GLY A 68 -0.63 -14.95 -0.16
C GLY A 68 -0.78 -15.98 0.95
N GLN A 69 -0.57 -17.24 0.59
CA GLN A 69 -0.49 -18.33 1.55
C GLN A 69 0.79 -19.10 1.31
N ILE A 70 1.64 -19.19 2.33
CA ILE A 70 2.82 -20.04 2.33
C ILE A 70 2.68 -21.03 3.49
N GLN A 71 2.78 -22.32 3.18
CA GLN A 71 2.75 -23.38 4.18
C GLN A 71 4.00 -24.25 4.05
N VAL A 72 4.90 -24.12 5.02
CA VAL A 72 6.09 -24.97 5.16
C VAL A 72 5.76 -26.09 6.15
N ARG A 73 6.15 -27.32 5.82
CA ARG A 73 6.00 -28.50 6.68
C ARG A 73 7.33 -29.20 6.83
N TYR A 74 7.56 -29.73 8.03
CA TYR A 74 8.62 -30.69 8.29
C TYR A 74 7.98 -32.06 8.51
N HIS A 75 8.50 -33.07 7.83
CA HIS A 75 8.06 -34.45 7.94
C HIS A 75 9.15 -35.28 8.59
N LEU A 76 8.76 -36.11 9.56
CA LEU A 76 9.59 -37.15 10.15
C LEU A 76 8.75 -38.42 10.20
N ASN A 77 9.14 -39.41 9.41
CA ASN A 77 8.48 -40.70 9.32
C ASN A 77 9.46 -41.76 9.82
N LEU A 78 9.04 -42.50 10.84
CA LEU A 78 9.78 -43.64 11.39
C LEU A 78 9.03 -44.89 10.97
N ARG A 79 9.67 -45.77 10.19
CA ARG A 79 9.08 -47.04 9.78
C ARG A 79 9.87 -48.19 10.39
N GLU A 80 9.16 -49.09 11.05
CA GLU A 80 9.72 -50.39 11.44
C GLU A 80 9.44 -51.38 10.31
N THR A 81 10.48 -51.69 9.53
CA THR A 81 10.43 -52.70 8.47
C THR A 81 11.28 -53.90 8.86
N THR A 82 10.94 -55.07 8.34
CA THR A 82 11.61 -56.36 8.65
C THR A 82 12.93 -56.54 7.88
N SER A 83 13.28 -55.61 7.00
CA SER A 83 14.56 -55.52 6.28
C SER A 83 15.59 -54.71 7.11
N PRO A 84 16.91 -54.86 6.86
CA PRO A 84 17.98 -54.38 7.75
C PRO A 84 18.03 -52.86 7.98
N ASP A 85 17.24 -52.08 7.27
CA ASP A 85 17.23 -50.62 7.36
C ASP A 85 16.00 -50.14 8.16
N LYS A 86 16.23 -49.67 9.39
CA LYS A 86 15.27 -48.83 10.10
C LYS A 86 15.16 -47.53 9.31
N ASP A 87 14.15 -47.43 8.47
CA ASP A 87 14.01 -46.30 7.56
C ASP A 87 13.44 -45.08 8.30
N ILE A 88 14.32 -44.10 8.51
CA ILE A 88 13.97 -42.76 9.00
C ILE A 88 13.92 -41.84 7.79
N THR A 89 12.73 -41.40 7.40
CA THR A 89 12.57 -40.41 6.32
C THR A 89 12.27 -39.04 6.93
N THR A 90 13.14 -38.06 6.68
CA THR A 90 12.92 -36.67 7.10
C THR A 90 13.02 -35.70 5.94
N GLY A 91 12.34 -34.56 6.05
CA GLY A 91 12.47 -33.52 5.04
C GLY A 91 11.54 -32.33 5.27
N PHE A 92 11.90 -31.20 4.67
CA PHE A 92 11.03 -30.04 4.54
C PHE A 92 10.27 -30.10 3.23
N ASN A 93 9.01 -29.69 3.24
CA ASN A 93 8.18 -29.54 2.05
C ASN A 93 7.42 -28.21 2.12
N LEU A 94 7.44 -27.44 1.03
CA LEU A 94 6.56 -26.30 0.82
C LEU A 94 5.22 -26.80 0.26
N ARG A 95 4.28 -27.09 1.14
CA ARG A 95 3.05 -27.81 0.78
C ARG A 95 2.05 -26.96 0.01
N ARG A 96 2.04 -25.65 0.27
CA ARG A 96 1.20 -24.68 -0.44
C ARG A 96 1.95 -23.37 -0.56
N THR A 97 2.04 -22.89 -1.79
CA THR A 97 2.40 -21.51 -2.11
C THR A 97 1.29 -21.01 -3.01
N LYS A 98 0.57 -19.99 -2.57
CA LYS A 98 -0.51 -19.37 -3.33
C LYS A 98 -0.37 -17.86 -3.29
N ILE A 99 -0.76 -17.22 -4.37
CA ILE A 99 -0.91 -15.78 -4.47
C ILE A 99 -2.33 -15.49 -4.97
N GLY A 100 -3.02 -14.60 -4.29
CA GLY A 100 -4.39 -14.22 -4.59
C GLY A 100 -4.49 -12.73 -4.85
N PHE A 101 -5.18 -12.37 -5.92
CA PHE A 101 -5.58 -11.01 -6.25
C PHE A 101 -7.10 -10.97 -6.22
N ASP A 102 -7.66 -10.20 -5.29
CA ASP A 102 -9.10 -10.06 -5.14
C ASP A 102 -9.49 -8.60 -4.99
N GLY A 103 -10.67 -8.21 -5.46
CA GLY A 103 -11.12 -6.83 -5.27
C GLY A 103 -12.25 -6.40 -6.17
N VAL A 104 -12.39 -5.08 -6.30
CA VAL A 104 -13.48 -4.43 -7.02
C VAL A 104 -12.92 -3.59 -8.15
N VAL A 105 -13.57 -3.62 -9.31
CA VAL A 105 -13.28 -2.83 -10.50
C VAL A 105 -14.56 -2.13 -10.96
N ALA A 106 -14.45 -0.91 -11.46
CA ALA A 106 -15.58 -0.08 -11.90
C ALA A 106 -16.71 0.11 -10.86
N GLY A 107 -16.43 -0.11 -9.57
CA GLY A 107 -17.33 0.13 -8.44
C GLY A 107 -18.28 -1.02 -8.09
N ASP A 108 -18.59 -1.91 -9.04
CA ASP A 108 -19.63 -2.94 -8.88
C ASP A 108 -19.23 -4.33 -9.39
N TRP A 109 -18.08 -4.46 -10.06
CA TRP A 109 -17.56 -5.75 -10.50
C TRP A 109 -16.53 -6.25 -9.51
N GLU A 110 -16.73 -7.47 -9.03
CA GLU A 110 -15.78 -8.16 -8.18
C GLU A 110 -14.96 -9.14 -9.00
N TYR A 111 -13.67 -9.26 -8.70
CA TYR A 111 -12.81 -10.25 -9.33
C TYR A 111 -12.01 -11.00 -8.28
N LYS A 112 -11.68 -12.25 -8.60
CA LYS A 112 -10.76 -13.06 -7.80
C LYS A 112 -9.94 -13.94 -8.72
N LEU A 113 -8.63 -13.76 -8.63
CA LEU A 113 -7.61 -14.52 -9.33
C LEU A 113 -6.71 -15.17 -8.27
N VAL A 114 -6.58 -16.48 -8.30
CA VAL A 114 -5.68 -17.21 -7.38
C VAL A 114 -4.75 -18.08 -8.19
N GLY A 115 -3.46 -17.76 -8.14
CA GLY A 115 -2.39 -18.60 -8.64
C GLY A 115 -1.87 -19.50 -7.53
N ALA A 116 -1.65 -20.77 -7.83
CA ALA A 116 -1.06 -21.74 -6.92
C ALA A 116 0.12 -22.42 -7.59
N PHE A 117 1.12 -22.79 -6.79
CA PHE A 117 2.28 -23.54 -7.25
C PHE A 117 2.15 -25.00 -6.85
N ASP A 118 2.46 -25.91 -7.78
CA ASP A 118 2.50 -27.34 -7.55
C ASP A 118 3.62 -27.71 -6.57
N ARG A 119 3.36 -28.71 -5.74
CA ARG A 119 4.28 -29.16 -4.70
C ARG A 119 5.40 -30.07 -5.22
N ASP A 120 5.17 -30.73 -6.36
CA ASP A 120 6.02 -31.80 -6.88
C ASP A 120 6.97 -31.30 -7.98
N GLY A 121 6.79 -30.06 -8.44
CA GLY A 121 7.67 -29.44 -9.44
C GLY A 121 7.70 -27.91 -9.45
N GLY A 122 6.92 -27.24 -8.60
CA GLY A 122 6.87 -25.77 -8.54
C GLY A 122 6.20 -25.11 -9.75
N SER A 123 5.57 -25.88 -10.64
CA SER A 123 4.81 -25.33 -11.77
C SER A 123 3.62 -24.53 -11.28
N ASP A 124 3.35 -23.38 -11.89
CA ASP A 124 2.20 -22.56 -11.58
C ASP A 124 0.93 -23.09 -12.26
N PHE A 125 -0.21 -22.92 -11.60
CA PHE A 125 -1.52 -23.11 -12.17
C PHE A 125 -2.51 -22.11 -11.58
N LEU A 126 -3.56 -21.81 -12.34
CA LEU A 126 -4.63 -20.93 -11.92
C LEU A 126 -5.69 -21.76 -11.18
N GLU A 127 -5.87 -21.49 -9.89
CA GLU A 127 -6.83 -22.18 -9.03
C GLU A 127 -8.22 -21.55 -9.15
N ASP A 128 -8.29 -20.22 -9.07
CA ASP A 128 -9.52 -19.46 -9.26
C ASP A 128 -9.29 -18.37 -10.30
N ALA A 129 -10.23 -18.23 -11.23
CA ALA A 129 -10.34 -17.06 -12.09
C ALA A 129 -11.80 -16.73 -12.30
N ILE A 130 -12.32 -15.90 -11.40
CA ILE A 130 -13.73 -15.54 -11.40
C ILE A 130 -13.90 -14.03 -11.50
N LEU A 131 -14.97 -13.65 -12.19
CA LEU A 131 -15.53 -12.31 -12.23
C LEU A 131 -16.97 -12.42 -11.75
N SER A 132 -17.39 -11.57 -10.83
CA SER A 132 -18.74 -11.54 -10.29
C SER A 132 -19.33 -10.14 -10.28
N ARG A 133 -20.65 -10.05 -10.39
CA ARG A 133 -21.40 -8.80 -10.23
C ARG A 133 -22.71 -9.07 -9.50
N GLU A 134 -22.99 -8.25 -8.51
CA GLU A 134 -24.27 -8.26 -7.80
C GLU A 134 -25.22 -7.21 -8.40
N PHE A 135 -26.44 -7.62 -8.70
CA PHE A 135 -27.49 -6.73 -9.20
C PHE A 135 -28.37 -6.22 -8.05
N ALA A 136 -29.02 -5.07 -8.24
CA ALA A 136 -29.86 -4.43 -7.21
C ALA A 136 -31.03 -5.30 -6.70
N ASN A 137 -31.37 -6.37 -7.40
CA ASN A 137 -32.37 -7.36 -6.98
C ASN A 137 -31.80 -8.50 -6.12
N GLY A 138 -30.53 -8.42 -5.72
CA GLY A 138 -29.83 -9.42 -4.89
C GLY A 138 -29.38 -10.66 -5.66
N ILE A 139 -29.44 -10.65 -7.00
CA ILE A 139 -28.90 -11.74 -7.82
C ILE A 139 -27.43 -11.48 -8.09
N THR A 140 -26.56 -12.44 -7.79
CA THR A 140 -25.14 -12.42 -8.15
C THR A 140 -24.90 -13.27 -9.39
N LEU A 141 -24.28 -12.69 -10.41
CA LEU A 141 -23.83 -13.39 -11.59
C LEU A 141 -22.31 -13.57 -11.51
N THR A 142 -21.85 -14.82 -11.63
CA THR A 142 -20.42 -15.18 -11.57
C THR A 142 -20.03 -15.91 -12.85
N TRP A 143 -18.89 -15.51 -13.40
CA TRP A 143 -18.24 -16.13 -14.55
C TRP A 143 -16.87 -16.64 -14.14
N GLY A 144 -16.49 -17.84 -14.56
CA GLY A 144 -15.18 -18.44 -14.32
C GLY A 144 -15.18 -19.94 -14.53
#